data_AF-A0A9D2W473-F1
#
_entry.id   AF-A0A9D2W473-F1
#
_cell.length_a   1.000
_cell.length_b   1.000
_cell.length_c   1.000
_cell.angle_alpha   90.00
_cell.angle_beta   90.00
_cell.angle_gamma   90.00
#
_symmetry.space_group_name_H-M   'P 1'
#
loop_
_entity.id
_entity.type
_entity.pdbx_description
1 polymer ?
#
loop_
_entity_poly.entity_id
_entity_poly.type
_entity_poly.pdbx_seq_one_letter_code
_entity_poly.pdbx_strand_id
1 'polypeptide(L)'
;MTMLIDINKLKNILSENNYSIVIQSEMGEILTFNDRGVKTLMKIIDNNPSFLKNAILADKVIGKAAALLMVFGGVKEVFALVISTPALMVLEKNNITVSFDLLTERIKNRKGDGLCPMESLCLNIDNPETAYEKLKENLNSL
;
A
#
# COMPACT_ATOMS: atom_id res chain seq x y z
N MET A 1 4.27 -25.07 -14.35
CA MET A 1 5.08 -23.86 -14.62
C MET A 1 4.65 -22.83 -13.59
N THR A 2 5.38 -22.72 -12.48
CA THR A 2 5.11 -21.73 -11.43
C THR A 2 5.33 -20.36 -12.04
N MET A 3 4.30 -19.50 -12.09
CA MET A 3 4.53 -18.10 -12.45
C MET A 3 5.45 -17.50 -11.39
N LEU A 4 6.63 -17.03 -11.82
CA LEU A 4 7.56 -16.36 -10.91
C LEU A 4 6.96 -15.02 -10.51
N ILE A 5 6.79 -14.85 -9.20
CA ILE A 5 6.52 -13.57 -8.57
C ILE A 5 7.80 -12.73 -8.71
N ASP A 6 7.71 -11.53 -9.28
CA ASP A 6 8.87 -10.70 -9.61
C ASP A 6 8.59 -9.21 -9.38
N ILE A 7 9.15 -8.66 -8.30
CA ILE A 7 9.01 -7.24 -7.96
C ILE A 7 9.56 -6.32 -9.06
N ASN A 8 10.59 -6.72 -9.81
CA ASN A 8 11.16 -5.89 -10.87
C ASN A 8 10.19 -5.73 -12.05
N LYS A 9 9.43 -6.78 -12.37
CA LYS A 9 8.33 -6.69 -13.34
C LYS A 9 7.30 -5.63 -12.91
N LEU A 10 6.95 -5.58 -11.62
CA LEU A 10 5.99 -4.61 -11.09
C LEU A 10 6.54 -3.18 -11.13
N LYS A 11 7.83 -3.00 -10.83
CA LYS A 11 8.53 -1.71 -10.96
C LYS A 11 8.47 -1.19 -12.40
N ASN A 12 8.77 -2.06 -13.38
CA ASN A 12 8.72 -1.68 -14.80
C ASN A 12 7.29 -1.26 -15.20
N ILE A 13 6.27 -2.07 -14.87
CA ILE A 13 4.87 -1.74 -15.14
C ILE A 13 4.47 -0.40 -14.51
N LEU A 14 4.88 -0.15 -13.25
CA LEU A 14 4.60 1.11 -12.55
C LEU A 14 5.28 2.32 -13.20
N SER A 15 6.50 2.15 -13.73
CA SER A 15 7.30 3.23 -14.33
C SER A 15 6.90 3.56 -15.77
N GLU A 16 6.55 2.55 -16.56
CA GLU A 16 6.22 2.69 -17.98
C GLU A 16 4.79 3.19 -18.21
N ASN A 17 3.95 3.15 -17.17
CA ASN A 17 2.52 3.46 -17.26
C ASN A 17 2.09 4.49 -16.21
N ASN A 18 0.91 5.06 -16.40
CA ASN A 18 0.34 6.03 -15.46
C ASN A 18 -0.30 5.40 -14.19
N TYR A 19 0.02 4.14 -13.88
CA TYR A 19 -0.49 3.46 -12.68
C TYR A 19 0.06 4.08 -11.40
N SER A 20 -0.76 4.14 -10.37
CA SER A 20 -0.36 4.51 -9.01
C SER A 20 0.08 3.29 -8.20
N ILE A 21 -0.47 2.12 -8.53
CA ILE A 21 -0.25 0.88 -7.79
C ILE A 21 -0.40 -0.32 -8.73
N VAL A 22 0.52 -1.27 -8.60
CA VAL A 22 0.55 -2.55 -9.33
C VAL A 22 0.68 -3.65 -8.29
N ILE A 23 -0.17 -4.68 -8.39
CA ILE A 23 -0.24 -5.76 -7.40
C ILE A 23 -0.17 -7.08 -8.15
N GLN A 24 0.66 -8.00 -7.68
CA GLN A 24 0.68 -9.37 -8.16
C GLN A 24 0.30 -10.32 -7.02
N SER A 25 -0.78 -11.08 -7.22
CA SER A 25 -1.22 -12.10 -6.27
C SER A 25 -0.24 -13.26 -6.21
N GLU A 26 -0.37 -14.11 -5.19
CA GLU A 26 0.43 -15.34 -5.07
C GLU A 26 0.30 -16.26 -6.29
N MET A 27 -0.86 -16.24 -6.97
CA MET A 27 -1.12 -17.04 -8.16
C MET A 27 -0.55 -16.41 -9.46
N GLY A 28 0.04 -15.22 -9.36
CA GLY A 28 0.66 -14.51 -10.48
C GLY A 28 -0.26 -13.56 -11.25
N GLU A 29 -1.53 -13.41 -10.85
CA GLU A 29 -2.46 -12.44 -11.42
C GLU A 29 -2.01 -11.02 -11.09
N ILE A 30 -2.02 -10.13 -12.09
CA ILE A 30 -1.62 -8.73 -11.93
C ILE A 30 -2.84 -7.82 -12.04
N LEU A 31 -3.04 -6.97 -11.03
CA LEU A 31 -3.98 -5.87 -11.07
C LEU A 31 -3.23 -4.54 -11.06
N THR A 32 -3.74 -3.59 -11.84
CA THR A 32 -3.18 -2.24 -11.98
C THR A 32 -4.25 -1.21 -11.68
N PHE A 33 -3.88 -0.13 -11.02
CA PHE A 33 -4.82 0.95 -10.70
C PHE A 33 -4.16 2.30 -10.90
N ASN A 34 -4.98 3.29 -11.29
CA ASN A 34 -4.59 4.71 -11.39
C ASN A 34 -5.09 5.52 -10.18
N ASP A 35 -5.80 4.87 -9.26
CA ASP A 35 -6.57 5.48 -8.19
C ASP A 35 -5.81 5.58 -6.85
N ARG A 36 -6.45 6.15 -5.83
CA ARG A 36 -5.87 6.36 -4.48
C ARG A 36 -5.48 5.03 -3.81
N GLY A 37 -4.22 4.86 -3.43
CA GLY A 37 -3.69 3.64 -2.77
C GLY A 37 -4.58 3.09 -1.64
N VAL A 38 -5.00 3.94 -0.68
CA VAL A 38 -5.90 3.53 0.42
C VAL A 38 -7.25 3.02 -0.06
N LYS A 39 -7.93 3.74 -0.97
CA LYS A 39 -9.25 3.32 -1.49
C LYS A 39 -9.13 2.03 -2.29
N THR A 40 -8.07 1.88 -3.08
CA THR A 40 -7.80 0.67 -3.85
C THR A 40 -7.61 -0.54 -2.93
N LEU A 41 -6.74 -0.43 -1.93
CA LEU A 41 -6.48 -1.51 -0.98
C LEU A 41 -7.76 -1.90 -0.22
N MET A 42 -8.51 -0.92 0.28
CA MET A 42 -9.81 -1.17 0.92
C MET A 42 -10.78 -1.95 0.03
N LYS A 43 -10.94 -1.52 -1.24
CA LYS A 43 -11.82 -2.22 -2.19
C LYS A 43 -11.40 -3.67 -2.41
N ILE A 44 -10.09 -3.95 -2.48
CA ILE A 44 -9.60 -5.32 -2.65
C ILE A 44 -9.87 -6.13 -1.38
N ILE A 45 -9.60 -5.57 -0.21
CA ILE A 45 -9.88 -6.20 1.08
C ILE A 45 -11.38 -6.56 1.22
N ASP A 46 -12.27 -5.63 0.87
CA ASP A 46 -13.72 -5.83 1.00
C ASP A 46 -14.27 -6.88 0.00
N ASN A 47 -13.75 -6.91 -1.24
CA ASN A 47 -14.34 -7.72 -2.32
C ASN A 47 -13.59 -9.04 -2.58
N ASN A 48 -12.27 -9.08 -2.37
CA ASN A 48 -11.42 -10.23 -2.65
C ASN A 48 -10.17 -10.24 -1.74
N PRO A 49 -10.33 -10.43 -0.42
CA PRO A 49 -9.23 -10.30 0.55
C PRO A 49 -8.08 -11.28 0.31
N SER A 50 -8.37 -12.48 -0.24
CA SER A 50 -7.35 -13.47 -0.59
C SER A 50 -6.40 -13.01 -1.67
N PHE A 51 -6.75 -11.98 -2.46
CA PHE A 51 -5.88 -11.44 -3.50
C PHE A 51 -4.60 -10.81 -2.94
N LEU A 52 -4.68 -10.18 -1.76
CA LEU A 52 -3.51 -9.54 -1.12
C LEU A 52 -2.65 -10.52 -0.31
N LYS A 53 -3.19 -11.69 0.03
CA LYS A 53 -2.47 -12.69 0.80
C LYS A 53 -1.25 -13.17 0.02
N ASN A 54 -0.07 -13.06 0.61
CA ASN A 54 1.23 -13.36 0.01
C ASN A 54 1.51 -12.61 -1.30
N ALA A 55 0.76 -11.54 -1.58
CA ALA A 55 0.94 -10.71 -2.76
C ALA A 55 2.20 -9.85 -2.64
N ILE A 56 2.66 -9.38 -3.79
CA ILE A 56 3.69 -8.34 -3.87
C ILE A 56 3.11 -7.08 -4.53
N LEU A 57 3.66 -5.93 -4.17
CA LEU A 57 3.15 -4.64 -4.62
C LEU A 57 4.25 -3.67 -5.06
N ALA A 58 3.97 -2.87 -6.07
CA ALA A 58 4.69 -1.65 -6.36
C ALA A 58 3.72 -0.46 -6.30
N ASP A 59 4.01 0.55 -5.49
CA ASP A 59 3.19 1.74 -5.29
C ASP A 59 4.03 3.01 -5.47
N LYS A 60 3.45 4.08 -6.02
CA LYS A 60 4.14 5.37 -6.11
C LYS A 60 4.36 6.00 -4.74
N VAL A 61 3.39 5.89 -3.83
CA VAL A 61 3.45 6.58 -2.53
C VAL A 61 2.85 5.71 -1.42
N ILE A 62 3.71 5.21 -0.53
CA ILE A 62 3.29 4.44 0.65
C ILE A 62 3.38 5.32 1.91
N GLY A 63 2.22 5.71 2.42
CA GLY A 63 2.07 6.32 3.76
C GLY A 63 1.59 5.32 4.81
N LYS A 64 1.60 5.70 6.09
CA LYS A 64 1.28 4.79 7.22
C LYS A 64 -0.04 4.04 7.06
N ALA A 65 -1.08 4.73 6.58
CA ALA A 65 -2.40 4.13 6.35
C ALA A 65 -2.35 3.01 5.30
N ALA A 66 -1.67 3.22 4.18
CA ALA A 66 -1.52 2.20 3.14
C ALA A 66 -0.69 1.01 3.67
N ALA A 67 0.40 1.27 4.40
CA ALA A 67 1.20 0.23 5.03
C ALA A 67 0.39 -0.65 5.99
N LEU A 68 -0.45 -0.06 6.85
CA LEU A 68 -1.33 -0.82 7.75
C LEU A 68 -2.32 -1.70 6.99
N LEU A 69 -2.89 -1.21 5.88
CA LEU A 69 -3.77 -2.00 5.02
C LEU A 69 -3.03 -3.12 4.28
N MET A 70 -1.78 -2.90 3.87
CA MET A 70 -0.93 -3.94 3.27
C MET A 70 -0.63 -5.05 4.27
N VAL A 71 -0.34 -4.70 5.52
CA VAL A 71 -0.19 -5.67 6.62
C VAL A 71 -1.49 -6.42 6.86
N PHE A 72 -2.61 -5.72 7.00
CA PHE A 72 -3.93 -6.33 7.19
C PHE A 72 -4.28 -7.31 6.05
N GLY A 73 -3.96 -6.95 4.80
CA GLY A 73 -4.17 -7.78 3.62
C GLY A 73 -3.21 -8.96 3.49
N GLY A 74 -2.16 -9.06 4.31
CA GLY A 74 -1.18 -10.15 4.25
C GLY A 74 -0.19 -10.05 3.09
N VAL A 75 0.13 -8.82 2.64
CA VAL A 75 1.16 -8.56 1.62
C VAL A 75 2.53 -8.98 2.16
N LYS A 76 3.39 -9.57 1.32
CA LYS A 76 4.72 -10.07 1.74
C LYS A 76 5.89 -9.18 1.31
N GLU A 77 5.73 -8.44 0.23
CA GLU A 77 6.80 -7.59 -0.31
C GLU A 77 6.23 -6.35 -1.00
N VAL A 78 6.89 -5.22 -0.82
CA VAL A 78 6.50 -3.95 -1.42
C VAL A 78 7.70 -3.21 -2.01
N PHE A 79 7.44 -2.49 -3.09
CA PHE A 79 8.28 -1.43 -3.60
C PHE A 79 7.54 -0.09 -3.55
N ALA A 80 8.23 0.98 -3.16
CA ALA A 80 7.70 2.33 -3.16
C ALA A 80 8.60 3.31 -3.91
N LEU A 81 8.05 4.17 -4.79
CA LEU A 81 8.85 5.33 -5.24
C LEU A 81 9.09 6.30 -4.07
N VAL A 82 8.06 6.56 -3.27
CA VAL A 82 8.14 7.38 -2.05
C VAL A 82 7.50 6.63 -0.89
N ILE A 83 8.22 6.53 0.23
CA ILE A 83 7.72 5.93 1.47
C ILE A 83 7.90 6.89 2.64
N SER A 84 6.94 6.94 3.56
CA SER A 84 7.11 7.70 4.81
C SER A 84 7.82 6.87 5.89
N THR A 85 8.57 7.52 6.78
CA THR A 85 9.20 6.86 7.94
C THR A 85 8.22 6.00 8.75
N PRO A 86 7.01 6.46 9.10
CA PRO A 86 6.04 5.64 9.82
C PRO A 86 5.55 4.43 9.01
N ALA A 87 5.43 4.56 7.68
CA ALA A 87 5.05 3.46 6.82
C ALA A 87 6.13 2.37 6.82
N LEU A 88 7.40 2.77 6.64
CA LEU A 88 8.54 1.86 6.67
C LEU A 88 8.60 1.10 8.00
N MET A 89 8.47 1.80 9.13
CA MET A 89 8.44 1.17 10.45
C MET A 89 7.31 0.15 10.61
N VAL A 90 6.11 0.43 10.09
CA VAL A 90 4.99 -0.51 10.14
C VAL A 90 5.31 -1.76 9.32
N LEU A 91 5.82 -1.60 8.10
CA LEU A 91 6.11 -2.71 7.20
C LEU A 91 7.23 -3.62 7.75
N GLU A 92 8.34 -3.03 8.20
CA GLU A 92 9.46 -3.76 8.78
C GLU A 92 9.07 -4.50 10.06
N LYS A 93 8.33 -3.85 10.96
CA LYS A 93 7.83 -4.48 12.20
C LYS A 93 6.96 -5.70 11.93
N ASN A 94 6.28 -5.74 10.79
CA ASN A 94 5.40 -6.83 10.38
C ASN A 94 6.07 -7.79 9.38
N ASN A 95 7.40 -7.75 9.25
CA ASN A 95 8.19 -8.66 8.39
C ASN A 95 7.82 -8.61 6.90
N ILE A 96 7.35 -7.46 6.41
CA ILE A 96 7.17 -7.22 4.98
C ILE A 96 8.53 -6.82 4.40
N THR A 97 8.91 -7.45 3.29
CA THR A 97 10.12 -7.05 2.56
C THR A 97 9.88 -5.72 1.87
N VAL A 98 10.73 -4.72 2.08
CA VAL A 98 10.54 -3.35 1.56
C VAL A 98 11.73 -2.94 0.72
N SER A 99 11.47 -2.37 -0.46
CA SER A 99 12.44 -1.58 -1.22
C SER A 99 11.82 -0.23 -1.62
N PHE A 100 12.62 0.82 -1.73
CA PHE A 100 12.10 2.14 -2.09
C PHE A 100 13.16 3.06 -2.71
N ASP A 101 12.72 4.10 -3.42
CA ASP A 101 13.63 5.11 -3.99
C ASP A 101 13.83 6.31 -3.06
N LEU A 102 12.76 6.82 -2.43
CA LEU A 102 12.81 7.99 -1.55
C LEU A 102 12.11 7.76 -0.21
N LEU A 103 12.84 7.99 0.88
CA LEU A 103 12.29 8.08 2.24
C LEU A 103 11.96 9.53 2.57
N THR A 104 10.76 9.78 3.10
CA THR A 104 10.33 11.09 3.64
C THR A 104 9.84 10.94 5.08
N GLU A 105 9.87 12.01 5.87
CA GLU A 105 9.33 11.97 7.23
C GLU A 105 7.83 11.67 7.24
N ARG A 106 7.08 12.29 6.31
CA ARG A 106 5.62 12.18 6.18
C ARG A 106 5.17 12.35 4.72
N ILE A 107 4.03 11.78 4.38
CA ILE A 107 3.33 11.99 3.10
C ILE A 107 2.50 13.28 3.19
N LYS A 108 2.78 14.19 2.25
CA LYS A 108 1.98 15.41 2.08
C LYS A 108 0.65 15.10 1.40
N ASN A 109 -0.34 15.93 1.64
CA ASN A 109 -1.59 15.89 0.90
C ASN A 109 -1.36 16.29 -0.57
N ARG A 110 -2.39 16.09 -1.41
CA ARG A 110 -2.31 16.39 -2.85
C ARG A 110 -2.08 17.87 -3.18
N LYS A 111 -2.53 18.78 -2.31
CA LYS A 111 -2.30 20.23 -2.48
C LYS A 111 -0.87 20.63 -2.13
N GLY A 112 -0.12 19.75 -1.46
CA GLY A 112 1.23 20.01 -0.98
C GLY A 112 1.30 20.98 0.20
N ASP A 113 0.15 21.42 0.73
CA ASP A 113 0.03 22.47 1.75
C ASP A 113 -0.10 21.90 3.18
N GLY A 114 -0.10 20.58 3.34
CA GLY A 114 -0.23 19.93 4.64
C GLY A 114 -0.07 18.42 4.60
N LEU A 115 -0.33 17.76 5.73
CA LEU A 115 -0.23 16.30 5.87
C LEU A 115 -1.38 15.59 5.16
N CYS A 116 -1.10 14.40 4.62
CA CYS A 116 -2.12 13.52 4.06
C CYS A 116 -3.16 13.15 5.15
N PRO A 117 -4.47 13.40 4.94
CA PRO A 117 -5.49 13.13 5.95
C PRO A 117 -5.54 11.65 6.38
N MET A 118 -5.33 10.73 5.44
CA MET A 118 -5.33 9.29 5.73
C MET A 118 -4.13 8.92 6.61
N GLU A 119 -2.94 9.50 6.34
CA GLU A 119 -1.78 9.24 7.19
C GLU A 119 -1.95 9.83 8.58
N SER A 120 -2.52 11.05 8.67
CA SER A 120 -2.86 11.69 9.94
C SER A 120 -3.81 10.84 10.79
N LEU A 121 -4.82 10.23 10.17
CA LEU A 121 -5.79 9.36 10.85
C LEU A 121 -5.11 8.14 11.51
N CYS A 122 -4.04 7.63 10.91
CA CYS A 122 -3.34 6.43 11.38
C CYS A 122 -2.11 6.70 12.23
N LEU A 123 -1.74 7.97 12.51
CA LEU A 123 -0.49 8.33 13.19
C LEU A 123 -0.22 7.53 14.46
N ASN A 124 -1.23 7.38 15.31
CA ASN A 124 -1.15 6.72 16.61
C ASN A 124 -1.81 5.33 16.61
N ILE A 125 -2.01 4.74 15.43
CA ILE A 125 -2.55 3.38 15.27
C ILE A 125 -1.43 2.45 14.84
N ASP A 126 -1.21 1.38 15.60
CA ASP A 126 -0.24 0.35 15.27
C ASP A 126 -0.87 -1.01 14.97
N ASN A 127 -2.14 -1.21 15.34
CA ASN A 127 -2.89 -2.43 15.05
C ASN A 127 -3.56 -2.32 13.66
N PRO A 128 -3.25 -3.22 12.71
CA PRO A 128 -3.80 -3.19 11.35
C PRO A 128 -5.33 -3.29 11.29
N GLU A 129 -5.95 -4.14 12.12
CA GLU A 129 -7.41 -4.30 12.17
C GLU A 129 -8.10 -3.00 12.59
N THR A 130 -7.57 -2.34 13.65
CA THR A 130 -8.05 -1.04 14.13
C THR A 130 -7.90 0.05 13.06
N ALA A 131 -6.82 -0.01 12.29
CA ALA A 131 -6.59 0.93 11.20
C ALA A 131 -7.62 0.75 10.09
N TYR A 132 -7.89 -0.50 9.70
CA TYR A 132 -8.89 -0.84 8.69
C TYR A 132 -10.28 -0.33 9.07
N GLU A 133 -10.75 -0.59 10.30
CA GLU A 133 -12.07 -0.13 10.75
C GLU A 133 -12.18 1.41 10.72
N LYS A 134 -11.18 2.11 11.26
CA LYS A 134 -11.17 3.60 11.24
C LYS A 134 -11.13 4.18 9.83
N LEU A 135 -10.37 3.56 8.92
CA LEU A 135 -10.33 3.98 7.53
C LEU A 135 -11.67 3.73 6.83
N LYS A 136 -12.33 2.60 7.13
CA LYS A 136 -13.67 2.27 6.63
C LYS A 136 -14.71 3.30 7.06
N GLU A 137 -14.75 3.62 8.35
CA GLU A 137 -15.65 4.65 8.90
C GLU A 137 -15.42 6.02 8.24
N ASN A 138 -14.15 6.42 8.09
CA ASN A 138 -13.81 7.72 7.50
C ASN A 138 -14.21 7.81 6.02
N LEU A 139 -14.04 6.73 5.26
CA LEU A 139 -14.38 6.68 3.83
C LEU A 139 -15.88 6.60 3.56
N ASN A 140 -16.66 6.03 4.47
CA ASN A 140 -18.12 5.96 4.37
C ASN A 140 -18.81 7.26 4.84
N SER A 141 -18.08 8.12 5.55
CA SER A 141 -18.57 9.40 6.06
C SER A 141 -18.33 10.57 5.08
N LEU A 142 -17.85 10.29 3.87
CA LEU A 142 -17.54 11.24 2.79
C LEU A 142 -18.45 11.03 1.59
#